data_AF-A0A2E7FBI8-F1
#
_entry.id   AF-A0A2E7FBI8-F1
#
_cell.length_a   1.000
_cell.length_b   1.000
_cell.length_c   1.000
_cell.angle_alpha   90.00
_cell.angle_beta   90.00
_cell.angle_gamma   90.00
#
_symmetry.space_group_name_H-M   'P 1'
#
loop_
_entity.id
_entity.type
_entity.pdbx_description
1 polymer ?
#
loop_
_entity_poly.entity_id
_entity_poly.type
_entity_poly.pdbx_seq_one_letter_code
_entity_poly.pdbx_strand_id
1 'polypeptide(L)'
;MGADHHLYKGIPLYVKKNMNKHNLTSKVVEEYAKYIIDFPKDRSFLSKMVYHGKLLYIKDILMPHHEDSLKIGYTRDQNKWVNENEVFIWQYMIEKQILFSTKTTLDYRFLMPAPFSKFYLEIDNDSPGRIGQWIGWQIVKSYKDEFPDSKLQEILSMPSQDLFNKSKYKPRRIWK
;
A
#
# COMPACT_ATOMS: atom_id res chain seq x y z
N MET A 1 7.31 12.63 -21.84
CA MET A 1 7.12 11.98 -20.53
C MET A 1 8.14 10.85 -20.41
N GLY A 2 8.93 10.82 -19.34
CA GLY A 2 9.99 9.83 -19.12
C GLY A 2 10.92 10.28 -17.98
N ALA A 3 11.50 9.35 -17.22
CA ALA A 3 12.25 9.68 -15.98
C ALA A 3 13.39 10.70 -16.19
N ASP A 4 13.96 10.75 -17.40
CA ASP A 4 15.10 11.60 -17.78
C ASP A 4 14.71 12.95 -18.40
N HIS A 5 13.43 13.33 -18.34
CA HIS A 5 12.96 14.59 -18.92
C HIS A 5 13.60 15.80 -18.20
N HIS A 6 14.09 16.79 -18.96
CA HIS A 6 14.75 17.98 -18.42
C HIS A 6 13.90 18.77 -17.40
N LEU A 7 12.57 18.78 -17.55
CA LEU A 7 11.63 19.40 -16.61
C LEU A 7 11.57 18.70 -15.25
N TYR A 8 12.14 17.51 -15.11
CA TYR A 8 12.15 16.76 -13.86
C TYR A 8 13.44 17.00 -13.05
N LYS A 9 14.34 17.92 -13.46
CA LYS A 9 15.50 18.32 -12.64
C LYS A 9 15.04 18.73 -11.24
N GLY A 10 15.72 18.23 -10.20
CA GLY A 10 15.37 18.45 -8.79
C GLY A 10 14.32 17.49 -8.20
N ILE A 11 13.60 16.72 -9.02
CA ILE A 11 12.68 15.68 -8.52
C ILE A 11 13.49 14.45 -8.08
N PRO A 12 13.25 13.87 -6.89
CA PRO A 12 13.94 12.67 -6.44
C PRO A 12 13.76 11.47 -7.38
N LEU A 13 14.81 10.65 -7.54
CA LEU A 13 14.84 9.53 -8.49
C LEU A 13 13.71 8.50 -8.25
N TYR A 14 13.42 8.19 -6.99
CA TYR A 14 12.35 7.25 -6.61
C TYR A 14 10.95 7.74 -7.00
N VAL A 15 10.76 9.05 -7.20
CA VAL A 15 9.51 9.65 -7.72
C VAL A 15 9.50 9.58 -9.24
N LYS A 16 10.60 9.96 -9.89
CA LYS A 16 10.77 9.95 -11.35
C LYS A 16 10.57 8.58 -11.98
N LYS A 17 10.99 7.51 -11.28
CA LYS A 17 10.75 6.11 -11.69
C LYS A 17 9.30 5.85 -12.09
N ASN A 18 8.37 6.52 -11.42
CA ASN A 18 6.93 6.38 -11.65
C ASN A 18 6.33 7.49 -12.56
N MET A 19 7.15 8.31 -13.21
CA MET A 19 6.75 9.39 -14.14
C MET A 19 6.94 8.96 -15.60
N ASN A 20 6.33 7.84 -15.96
CA ASN A 20 6.37 7.27 -17.30
C ASN A 20 4.95 6.91 -17.79
N LYS A 21 4.81 6.67 -19.09
CA LYS A 21 3.51 6.38 -19.73
C LYS A 21 2.88 5.08 -19.19
N HIS A 22 3.68 4.06 -18.87
CA HIS A 22 3.17 2.79 -18.33
C HIS A 22 2.45 2.98 -17.00
N ASN A 23 2.92 3.91 -16.16
CA ASN A 23 2.34 4.17 -14.84
C ASN A 23 1.18 5.18 -14.89
N LEU A 24 0.88 5.77 -16.05
CA LEU A 24 -0.17 6.77 -16.19
C LEU A 24 -1.54 6.19 -15.84
N THR A 25 -1.87 5.00 -16.36
CA THR A 25 -3.14 4.32 -16.06
C THR A 25 -3.32 4.10 -14.55
N SER A 26 -2.28 3.56 -13.89
CA SER A 26 -2.29 3.35 -12.43
C SER A 26 -2.52 4.64 -11.64
N LYS A 27 -1.93 5.76 -12.09
CA LYS A 27 -2.13 7.08 -11.46
C LYS A 27 -3.53 7.62 -11.69
N VAL A 28 -4.06 7.54 -12.91
CA VAL A 28 -5.43 8.00 -13.21
C VAL A 28 -6.45 7.26 -12.37
N VAL A 29 -6.32 5.94 -12.26
CA VAL A 29 -7.20 5.12 -11.41
C VAL A 29 -7.05 5.50 -9.93
N GLU A 30 -5.83 5.80 -9.47
CA GLU A 30 -5.61 6.26 -8.09
C GLU A 30 -6.31 7.58 -7.79
N GLU A 31 -6.20 8.56 -8.69
CA GLU A 31 -6.84 9.88 -8.50
C GLU A 31 -8.36 9.76 -8.56
N TYR A 32 -8.88 8.91 -9.45
CA TYR A 32 -10.31 8.59 -9.46
C TYR A 32 -10.77 7.91 -8.16
N ALA A 33 -9.99 6.97 -7.64
CA ALA A 33 -10.29 6.29 -6.37
C ALA A 33 -10.30 7.27 -5.18
N LYS A 34 -9.38 8.24 -5.15
CA LYS A 34 -9.33 9.30 -4.12
C LYS A 34 -10.53 10.23 -4.15
N TYR A 35 -11.14 10.42 -5.33
CA TYR A 35 -12.36 11.20 -5.46
C TYR A 35 -13.58 10.48 -4.85
N ILE A 36 -13.59 9.15 -4.87
CA ILE A 36 -14.71 8.33 -4.37
C ILE A 36 -14.58 8.03 -2.87
N ILE A 37 -13.36 7.83 -2.39
CA ILE A 37 -13.09 7.40 -1.02
C ILE A 37 -12.63 8.59 -0.19
N ASP A 38 -13.42 8.95 0.81
CA ASP A 38 -13.05 9.95 1.79
C ASP A 38 -11.81 9.52 2.60
N PHE A 39 -10.94 10.49 2.87
CA PHE A 39 -9.83 10.28 3.78
C PHE A 39 -10.36 10.02 5.21
N PRO A 40 -9.81 9.05 5.95
CA PRO A 40 -10.32 8.68 7.26
C PRO A 40 -10.20 9.83 8.27
N LYS A 41 -11.26 10.03 9.08
CA LYS A 41 -11.24 10.94 10.23
C LYS A 41 -10.43 10.38 11.40
N ASP A 42 -10.40 9.06 11.55
CA ASP A 42 -9.55 8.39 12.52
C ASP A 42 -8.07 8.55 12.14
N ARG A 43 -7.27 8.98 13.12
CA ARG A 43 -5.85 9.31 12.95
C ARG A 43 -4.94 8.10 13.15
N SER A 44 -5.49 6.94 13.52
CA SER A 44 -4.72 5.71 13.67
C SER A 44 -4.00 5.35 12.36
N PHE A 45 -2.80 4.79 12.49
CA PHE A 45 -2.02 4.37 11.34
C PHE A 45 -2.74 3.29 10.54
N LEU A 46 -3.44 2.37 11.22
CA LEU A 46 -4.32 1.36 10.62
C LEU A 46 -5.35 2.00 9.70
N SER A 47 -6.02 3.05 10.16
CA SER A 47 -7.02 3.75 9.35
C SER A 47 -6.44 4.31 8.05
N LYS A 48 -5.24 4.88 8.11
CA LYS A 48 -4.53 5.37 6.91
C LYS A 48 -4.05 4.23 6.01
N MET A 49 -3.55 3.13 6.58
CA MET A 49 -3.15 1.94 5.81
C MET A 49 -4.34 1.38 5.04
N VAL A 50 -5.46 1.14 5.72
CA VAL A 50 -6.67 0.59 5.11
C VAL A 50 -7.24 1.54 4.06
N TYR A 51 -7.19 2.86 4.27
CA TYR A 51 -7.53 3.84 3.24
C TYR A 51 -6.72 3.63 1.95
N HIS A 52 -5.39 3.57 2.05
CA HIS A 52 -4.53 3.29 0.90
C HIS A 52 -4.78 1.89 0.32
N GLY A 53 -5.09 0.92 1.16
CA GLY A 53 -5.46 -0.43 0.75
C GLY A 53 -6.72 -0.46 -0.10
N LYS A 54 -7.74 0.34 0.25
CA LYS A 54 -8.97 0.48 -0.55
C LYS A 54 -8.69 1.14 -1.91
N LEU A 55 -7.81 2.15 -1.96
CA LEU A 55 -7.37 2.74 -3.23
C LEU A 55 -6.70 1.70 -4.14
N LEU A 56 -5.81 0.88 -3.58
CA LEU A 56 -5.14 -0.19 -4.32
C LEU A 56 -6.10 -1.31 -4.73
N TYR A 57 -7.09 -1.62 -3.90
CA TYR A 57 -8.12 -2.59 -4.23
C TYR A 57 -9.04 -2.12 -5.38
N ILE A 58 -9.34 -0.82 -5.49
CA ILE A 58 -9.99 -0.27 -6.69
C ILE A 58 -9.13 -0.51 -7.93
N LYS A 59 -7.80 -0.40 -7.82
CA LYS A 59 -6.90 -0.73 -8.94
C LYS A 59 -6.95 -2.22 -9.29
N ASP A 60 -7.16 -3.14 -8.35
CA ASP A 60 -7.38 -4.55 -8.69
C ASP A 60 -8.60 -4.75 -9.59
N ILE A 61 -9.68 -4.03 -9.29
CA ILE A 61 -10.94 -4.14 -10.02
C ILE A 61 -10.85 -3.50 -11.40
N LEU A 62 -10.24 -2.31 -11.49
CA LEU A 62 -10.18 -1.53 -12.74
C LEU A 62 -8.97 -1.89 -13.62
N MET A 63 -7.96 -2.56 -13.06
CA MET A 63 -6.75 -2.97 -13.76
C MET A 63 -6.45 -4.48 -13.55
N PRO A 64 -7.39 -5.39 -13.79
CA PRO A 64 -7.27 -6.81 -13.40
C PRO A 64 -6.14 -7.55 -14.13
N HIS A 65 -5.78 -7.11 -15.34
CA HIS A 65 -4.73 -7.74 -16.15
C HIS A 65 -3.33 -7.11 -15.96
N HIS A 66 -3.19 -6.16 -15.03
CA HIS A 66 -1.90 -5.50 -14.78
C HIS A 66 -1.20 -6.12 -13.56
N GLU A 67 0.13 -6.13 -13.59
CA GLU A 67 0.94 -6.60 -12.46
C GLU A 67 0.70 -5.75 -11.20
N ASP A 68 0.72 -6.41 -10.04
CA ASP A 68 0.61 -5.75 -8.74
C ASP A 68 1.70 -4.70 -8.51
N SER A 69 2.90 -4.97 -9.03
CA SER A 69 4.03 -4.03 -9.06
C SER A 69 3.64 -2.69 -9.71
N LEU A 70 2.89 -2.72 -10.81
CA LEU A 70 2.42 -1.52 -11.51
C LEU A 70 1.33 -0.77 -10.73
N LYS A 71 0.41 -1.51 -10.10
CA LYS A 71 -0.70 -0.92 -9.33
C LYS A 71 -0.18 -0.09 -8.16
N ILE A 72 0.84 -0.58 -7.45
CA ILE A 72 1.44 0.12 -6.31
C ILE A 72 2.65 1.01 -6.68
N GLY A 73 3.22 0.84 -7.87
CA GLY A 73 4.38 1.61 -8.35
C GLY A 73 5.72 1.10 -7.82
N TYR A 74 5.83 -0.22 -7.63
CA TYR A 74 7.04 -0.95 -7.29
C TYR A 74 7.76 -1.47 -8.53
N THR A 75 9.07 -1.74 -8.42
CA THR A 75 9.71 -2.69 -9.35
C THR A 75 9.27 -4.11 -9.06
N ARG A 76 9.50 -5.01 -10.01
CA ARG A 76 9.33 -6.46 -9.79
C ARG A 76 10.11 -6.95 -8.57
N ASP A 77 11.36 -6.51 -8.38
CA ASP A 77 12.17 -6.89 -7.22
C ASP A 77 11.59 -6.37 -5.89
N GLN A 78 11.11 -5.14 -5.88
CA GLN A 78 10.43 -4.56 -4.71
C GLN A 78 9.14 -5.32 -4.38
N ASN A 79 8.37 -5.70 -5.40
CA ASN A 79 7.17 -6.52 -5.23
C ASN A 79 7.53 -7.92 -4.70
N LYS A 80 8.57 -8.56 -5.25
CA LYS A 80 9.06 -9.84 -4.74
C LYS A 80 9.49 -9.73 -3.27
N TRP A 81 10.25 -8.69 -2.93
CA TRP A 81 10.76 -8.46 -1.58
C TRP A 81 9.61 -8.34 -0.55
N VAL A 82 8.56 -7.56 -0.83
CA VAL A 82 7.44 -7.44 0.13
C VAL A 82 6.68 -8.73 0.34
N ASN A 83 6.54 -9.55 -0.72
CA ASN A 83 5.92 -10.87 -0.60
C ASN A 83 6.79 -11.82 0.25
N GLU A 84 8.12 -11.81 0.05
CA GLU A 84 9.04 -12.65 0.81
C GLU A 84 9.18 -12.21 2.28
N ASN A 85 8.98 -10.93 2.57
CA ASN A 85 9.14 -10.33 3.90
C ASN A 85 7.82 -9.99 4.61
N GLU A 86 6.66 -10.39 4.07
CA GLU A 86 5.34 -10.01 4.60
C GLU A 86 5.20 -10.33 6.10
N VAL A 87 5.55 -11.56 6.49
CA VAL A 87 5.46 -12.03 7.88
C VAL A 87 6.30 -11.17 8.81
N PHE A 88 7.52 -10.82 8.39
CA PHE A 88 8.45 -10.00 9.17
C PHE A 88 7.93 -8.56 9.31
N ILE A 89 7.48 -7.96 8.22
CA ILE A 89 6.88 -6.61 8.22
C ILE A 89 5.71 -6.57 9.20
N TRP A 90 4.81 -7.54 9.11
CA TRP A 90 3.64 -7.62 9.97
C TRP A 90 4.02 -7.80 11.44
N GLN A 91 4.93 -8.73 11.74
CA GLN A 91 5.42 -8.96 13.09
C GLN A 91 6.01 -7.68 13.69
N TYR A 92 6.85 -6.96 12.94
CA TYR A 92 7.40 -5.68 13.38
C TYR A 92 6.29 -4.66 13.70
N MET A 93 5.28 -4.54 12.82
CA MET A 93 4.18 -3.60 13.03
C MET A 93 3.37 -3.92 14.29
N ILE A 94 3.16 -5.20 14.60
CA ILE A 94 2.46 -5.64 15.81
C ILE A 94 3.32 -5.42 17.06
N GLU A 95 4.57 -5.88 17.06
CA GLU A 95 5.50 -5.75 18.19
C GLU A 95 5.76 -4.29 18.58
N LYS A 96 5.84 -3.41 17.58
CA LYS A 96 6.02 -1.96 17.79
C LYS A 96 4.69 -1.21 17.98
N GLN A 97 3.56 -1.92 18.04
CA GLN A 97 2.22 -1.36 18.21
C GLN A 97 1.90 -0.23 17.21
N ILE A 98 2.37 -0.38 15.97
CA ILE A 98 2.31 0.68 14.95
C ILE A 98 0.87 0.93 14.49
N LEU A 99 0.05 -0.12 14.36
CA LEU A 99 -1.30 -0.07 13.80
C LEU A 99 -2.17 0.97 14.50
N PHE A 100 -2.14 0.98 15.84
CA PHE A 100 -3.00 1.85 16.65
C PHE A 100 -2.33 3.18 17.00
N SER A 101 -1.11 3.41 16.53
CA SER A 101 -0.39 4.66 16.76
C SER A 101 -0.97 5.80 15.92
N THR A 102 -0.95 7.00 16.48
CA THR A 102 -1.36 8.24 15.80
C THR A 102 -0.17 9.14 15.42
N LYS A 103 1.07 8.63 15.58
CA LYS A 103 2.31 9.37 15.28
C LYS A 103 2.40 9.68 13.78
N THR A 104 2.42 10.96 13.43
CA THR A 104 2.53 11.42 12.03
C THR A 104 3.86 11.05 11.37
N THR A 105 4.91 10.80 12.15
CA THR A 105 6.20 10.33 11.62
C THR A 105 6.09 8.97 10.93
N LEU A 106 5.08 8.15 11.27
CA LEU A 106 4.84 6.86 10.61
C LEU A 106 4.43 7.03 9.13
N ASP A 107 3.76 8.14 8.78
CA ASP A 107 3.34 8.41 7.42
C ASP A 107 4.56 8.52 6.50
N TYR A 108 5.58 9.28 6.91
CA TYR A 108 6.84 9.41 6.18
C TYR A 108 7.68 8.13 6.17
N ARG A 109 7.56 7.30 7.21
CA ARG A 109 8.32 6.04 7.31
C ARG A 109 7.74 4.92 6.45
N PHE A 110 6.42 4.90 6.24
CA PHE A 110 5.73 3.72 5.73
C PHE A 110 4.62 3.98 4.71
N LEU A 111 4.07 5.20 4.57
CA LEU A 111 2.96 5.49 3.65
C LEU A 111 3.37 6.38 2.48
N MET A 112 4.28 7.33 2.69
CA MET A 112 4.69 8.26 1.64
C MET A 112 5.70 7.65 0.68
N PRO A 113 5.80 8.18 -0.57
CA PRO A 113 6.88 7.83 -1.47
C PRO A 113 8.25 8.11 -0.84
N ALA A 114 9.10 7.09 -0.81
CA ALA A 114 10.44 7.13 -0.26
C ALA A 114 11.32 6.11 -1.03
N PRO A 115 12.66 6.25 -0.99
CA PRO A 115 13.54 5.22 -1.55
C PRO A 115 13.33 3.87 -0.86
N PHE A 116 13.10 3.90 0.45
CA PHE A 116 12.83 2.72 1.28
C PHE A 116 11.95 3.06 2.48
N SER A 117 11.37 2.05 3.13
CA SER A 117 10.64 2.21 4.39
C SER A 117 11.59 2.09 5.58
N LYS A 118 11.37 2.89 6.62
CA LYS A 118 12.31 2.98 7.76
C LYS A 118 11.85 2.14 8.94
N PHE A 119 12.37 0.93 9.09
CA PHE A 119 12.17 0.08 10.28
C PHE A 119 13.20 0.37 11.38
N TYR A 120 14.24 1.13 11.07
CA TYR A 120 15.43 1.32 11.91
C TYR A 120 16.18 0.01 12.14
N LEU A 121 16.29 -0.80 11.08
CA LEU A 121 17.02 -2.05 11.03
C LEU A 121 17.97 -2.04 9.82
N GLU A 122 18.92 -2.96 9.77
CA GLU A 122 19.91 -3.02 8.69
C GLU A 122 19.26 -3.28 7.31
N ILE A 123 18.13 -3.99 7.29
CA ILE A 123 17.39 -4.35 6.07
C ILE A 123 16.59 -3.17 5.48
N ASP A 124 16.59 -2.00 6.12
CA ASP A 124 15.79 -0.84 5.68
C ASP A 124 16.01 -0.52 4.20
N ASN A 125 17.27 -0.49 3.75
CA ASN A 125 17.63 -0.10 2.38
C ASN A 125 17.09 -1.04 1.28
N ASP A 126 16.79 -2.30 1.62
CA ASP A 126 16.24 -3.27 0.68
C ASP A 126 14.72 -3.17 0.57
N SER A 127 14.09 -2.59 1.59
CA SER A 127 12.64 -2.44 1.64
C SER A 127 12.16 -1.38 0.65
N PRO A 128 11.03 -1.58 -0.06
CA PRO A 128 10.43 -0.50 -0.81
C PRO A 128 9.83 0.56 0.12
N GLY A 129 9.70 1.80 -0.37
CA GLY A 129 8.81 2.78 0.25
C GLY A 129 7.35 2.32 0.21
N ARG A 130 6.46 2.99 0.96
CA ARG A 130 5.01 2.73 0.98
C ARG A 130 4.58 1.34 1.49
N ILE A 131 5.38 0.64 2.28
CA ILE A 131 5.02 -0.69 2.80
C ILE A 131 3.70 -0.68 3.58
N GLY A 132 3.39 0.40 4.29
CA GLY A 132 2.10 0.55 4.98
C GLY A 132 0.91 0.52 4.01
N GLN A 133 1.06 1.06 2.80
CA GLN A 133 0.03 0.97 1.76
C GLN A 133 -0.13 -0.47 1.29
N TRP A 134 0.99 -1.18 1.09
CA TRP A 134 1.00 -2.56 0.64
C TRP A 134 0.35 -3.51 1.66
N ILE A 135 0.65 -3.36 2.96
CA ILE A 135 -0.02 -4.13 4.02
C ILE A 135 -1.51 -3.78 4.10
N GLY A 136 -1.86 -2.48 4.04
CA GLY A 136 -3.25 -2.05 3.98
C GLY A 136 -4.03 -2.70 2.83
N TRP A 137 -3.38 -2.88 1.68
CA TRP A 137 -3.94 -3.58 0.53
C TRP A 137 -4.14 -5.08 0.80
N GLN A 138 -3.17 -5.75 1.42
CA GLN A 138 -3.34 -7.16 1.81
C GLN A 138 -4.48 -7.36 2.82
N ILE A 139 -4.69 -6.41 3.75
CA ILE A 139 -5.83 -6.42 4.68
C ILE A 139 -7.16 -6.37 3.90
N VAL A 140 -7.28 -5.48 2.92
CA VAL A 140 -8.51 -5.35 2.12
C VAL A 140 -8.74 -6.58 1.23
N LYS A 141 -7.69 -7.14 0.62
CA LYS A 141 -7.77 -8.39 -0.15
C LYS A 141 -8.23 -9.55 0.74
N SER A 142 -7.63 -9.69 1.93
CA SER A 142 -8.02 -10.73 2.90
C SER A 142 -9.48 -10.61 3.34
N TYR A 143 -9.99 -9.39 3.50
CA TYR A 143 -11.42 -9.17 3.74
C TYR A 143 -12.27 -9.68 2.57
N LYS A 144 -11.90 -9.35 1.32
CA LYS A 144 -12.65 -9.83 0.16
C LYS A 144 -12.62 -11.37 0.05
N ASP A 145 -11.48 -11.98 0.34
CA ASP A 145 -11.32 -13.44 0.30
C ASP A 145 -12.17 -14.14 1.35
N GLU A 146 -12.29 -13.56 2.55
CA GLU A 146 -13.17 -14.06 3.62
C GLU A 146 -14.66 -13.81 3.32
N PHE A 147 -14.98 -12.73 2.61
CA PHE A 147 -16.35 -12.37 2.23
C PHE A 147 -16.51 -12.17 0.71
N PRO A 148 -16.48 -13.24 -0.10
CA PRO A 148 -16.52 -13.17 -1.57
C PRO A 148 -17.76 -12.47 -2.13
N ASP A 149 -18.90 -12.54 -1.43
CA ASP A 149 -20.17 -11.94 -1.88
C ASP A 149 -20.32 -10.46 -1.51
N SER A 150 -19.40 -9.91 -0.70
CA SER A 150 -19.45 -8.51 -0.31
C SER A 150 -19.35 -7.58 -1.51
N LYS A 151 -20.18 -6.53 -1.53
CA LYS A 151 -20.20 -5.54 -2.60
C LYS A 151 -19.03 -4.56 -2.43
N LEU A 152 -18.53 -4.02 -3.54
CA LEU A 152 -17.44 -3.04 -3.49
C LEU A 152 -17.77 -1.86 -2.55
N GLN A 153 -18.98 -1.29 -2.67
CA GLN A 153 -19.40 -0.16 -1.84
C GLN A 153 -19.39 -0.48 -0.33
N GLU A 154 -19.69 -1.72 0.05
CA GLU A 154 -19.64 -2.16 1.45
C GLU A 154 -18.20 -2.16 1.96
N ILE A 155 -17.26 -2.69 1.16
CA ILE A 155 -15.82 -2.66 1.48
C ILE A 155 -15.32 -1.22 1.62
N LEU A 156 -15.68 -0.35 0.66
CA LEU A 156 -15.18 1.02 0.63
C LEU A 156 -15.69 1.87 1.79
N SER A 157 -16.95 1.70 2.19
CA SER A 157 -17.58 2.46 3.28
C SER A 157 -17.30 1.88 4.68
N MET A 158 -16.84 0.63 4.78
CA MET A 158 -16.59 -0.02 6.07
C MET A 158 -15.54 0.72 6.90
N PRO A 159 -15.77 0.96 8.20
CA PRO A 159 -14.75 1.49 9.10
C PRO A 159 -13.48 0.63 9.09
N SER A 160 -12.30 1.27 9.11
CA SER A 160 -11.03 0.58 8.95
C SER A 160 -10.77 -0.48 10.04
N GLN A 161 -11.18 -0.20 11.28
CA GLN A 161 -11.08 -1.15 12.39
C GLN A 161 -11.95 -2.39 12.14
N ASP A 162 -13.18 -2.21 11.68
CA ASP A 162 -14.11 -3.31 11.41
C ASP A 162 -13.63 -4.16 10.24
N LEU A 163 -13.18 -3.50 9.16
CA LEU A 163 -12.60 -4.18 8.00
C LEU A 163 -11.39 -5.00 8.42
N PHE A 164 -10.47 -4.42 9.19
CA PHE A 164 -9.31 -5.12 9.71
C PHE A 164 -9.70 -6.33 10.57
N ASN A 165 -10.59 -6.15 11.55
CA ASN A 165 -11.04 -7.24 12.43
C ASN A 165 -11.71 -8.38 11.64
N LYS A 166 -12.56 -8.05 10.68
CA LYS A 166 -13.27 -9.02 9.83
C LYS A 166 -12.36 -9.69 8.81
N SER A 167 -11.31 -9.01 8.33
CA SER A 167 -10.37 -9.56 7.34
C SER A 167 -9.63 -10.81 7.81
N LYS A 168 -9.55 -11.02 9.14
CA LYS A 168 -8.72 -12.05 9.77
C LYS A 168 -7.27 -12.06 9.26
N TYR A 169 -6.79 -10.90 8.78
CA TYR A 169 -5.50 -10.80 8.13
C TYR A 169 -4.39 -11.26 9.07
N LYS A 170 -3.72 -12.33 8.65
CA LYS A 170 -2.51 -12.89 9.23
C LYS A 170 -1.67 -13.42 8.06
N PRO A 171 -0.47 -12.87 7.82
CA PRO A 171 0.42 -13.40 6.79
C PRO A 171 0.63 -14.89 6.99
N ARG A 172 0.31 -15.70 5.97
CA ARG A 172 0.58 -17.14 6.03
C ARG A 172 2.06 -17.34 5.76
N ARG A 173 2.75 -18.11 6.60
CA ARG A 173 4.09 -18.62 6.25
C ARG A 173 3.93 -19.49 5.01
N ILE A 174 4.34 -18.98 3.85
CA ILE A 174 4.52 -19.79 2.66
C ILE A 174 5.80 -20.60 2.91
N TRP A 175 5.66 -21.82 3.39
CA TRP A 175 6.76 -22.78 3.32
C TRP A 175 6.94 -23.10 1.83
N LYS A 176 8.10 -22.75 1.27
CA LYS A 176 8.50 -23.15 -0.08
C LYS A 176 8.80 -24.65 -0.11
#